data_AF-A0A7X1IXY6-F1
#
_entry.id   AF-A0A7X1IXY6-F1
#
_cell.length_a   1.000
_cell.length_b   1.000
_cell.length_c   1.000
_cell.angle_alpha   90.00
_cell.angle_beta   90.00
_cell.angle_gamma   90.00
#
_symmetry.space_group_name_H-M   'P 1'
#
loop_
_entity.id
_entity.type
_entity.pdbx_description
1 polymer ?
#
loop_
_entity_poly.entity_id
_entity_poly.type
_entity_poly.pdbx_seq_one_letter_code
_entity_poly.pdbx_strand_id
1 'polypeptide(L)'
;MLGRGFLLGVAVGIGVGVYAAPMLGKPGIGFDEVKQTVSTIGNLTKKSPDPATWPTNQNAKEELFRLSDWNYAGYGEASNVTVNRCIAINEKSMACELSAALSWLTEPKTIEAVFEGAPGTWRMAAAKTR
;
A
#
# COMPACT_ATOMS: atom_id res chain seq x y z
N MET A 1 -0.76 49.44 -11.09
CA MET A 1 -1.41 48.61 -12.12
C MET A 1 -0.32 47.83 -12.84
N LEU A 2 -0.07 46.57 -12.46
CA LEU A 2 0.97 45.73 -13.06
C LEU A 2 0.29 44.63 -13.87
N GLY A 3 0.40 44.76 -15.19
CA GLY A 3 -0.33 44.00 -16.18
C GLY A 3 0.21 42.58 -16.39
N ARG A 4 -0.76 41.66 -16.46
CA ARG A 4 -0.78 40.40 -17.23
C ARG A 4 0.15 40.43 -18.44
N GLY A 5 1.09 39.48 -18.52
CA GLY A 5 1.87 39.28 -19.75
C GLY A 5 2.95 38.19 -19.73
N PHE A 6 3.36 37.67 -18.57
CA PHE A 6 4.50 36.72 -18.48
C PHE A 6 4.12 35.34 -17.96
N LEU A 7 2.95 34.81 -18.33
CA LEU A 7 2.51 33.44 -18.02
C LEU A 7 2.16 32.67 -19.30
N LEU A 8 3.00 32.80 -20.32
CA LEU A 8 2.89 32.07 -21.60
C LEU A 8 4.16 31.27 -21.93
N GLY A 9 4.97 30.96 -20.91
CA GLY A 9 6.26 30.27 -21.03
C GLY A 9 6.44 29.06 -20.11
N VAL A 10 5.35 28.44 -19.63
CA VAL A 10 5.39 27.18 -18.85
C VAL A 10 4.48 26.15 -19.52
N ALA A 11 4.62 25.99 -20.83
CA ALA A 11 3.94 24.96 -21.63
C ALA A 11 4.90 23.86 -22.12
N VAL A 12 6.15 23.83 -21.64
CA VAL A 12 7.14 22.81 -22.03
C VAL A 12 7.84 22.31 -20.77
N GLY A 13 7.33 21.21 -20.20
CA GLY A 13 7.93 20.59 -19.01
C GLY A 13 7.10 19.51 -18.32
N ILE A 14 6.05 18.98 -18.95
CA ILE A 14 5.36 17.78 -18.48
C ILE A 14 5.99 16.59 -19.19
N GLY A 15 7.17 16.19 -18.71
CA GLY A 15 7.88 15.03 -19.21
C GLY A 15 9.13 14.83 -18.37
N VAL A 16 9.21 13.69 -17.69
CA VAL A 16 10.29 13.29 -16.75
C VAL A 16 10.17 14.04 -15.41
N GLY A 17 9.98 13.44 -14.25
CA GLY A 17 10.24 12.10 -13.77
C GLY A 17 10.60 12.27 -12.29
N VAL A 18 9.81 11.65 -11.41
CA VAL A 18 10.09 11.27 -10.02
C VAL A 18 11.13 12.11 -9.26
N TYR A 19 10.69 12.93 -8.29
CA TYR A 19 11.34 12.96 -6.97
C TYR A 19 10.52 13.79 -5.99
N ALA A 20 10.32 13.24 -4.78
CA ALA A 20 9.90 13.90 -3.54
C ALA A 20 8.88 15.05 -3.66
N ALA A 21 7.68 14.90 -3.10
CA ALA A 21 6.80 16.05 -2.89
C ALA A 21 7.14 16.74 -1.54
N PRO A 22 7.78 17.93 -1.53
CA PRO A 22 7.64 18.86 -0.42
C PRO A 22 6.56 19.90 -0.76
N MET A 23 5.61 20.01 0.17
CA MET A 23 4.87 21.23 0.52
C MET A 23 4.37 22.17 -0.59
N LEU A 24 3.05 22.15 -0.82
CA LEU A 24 2.17 23.27 -1.20
C LEU A 24 0.76 22.85 -0.74
N GLY A 25 0.04 23.47 0.20
CA GLY A 25 0.11 24.83 0.72
C GLY A 25 -1.05 25.67 0.16
N LYS A 26 -2.26 25.55 0.75
CA LYS A 26 -3.22 26.66 1.02
C LYS A 26 -4.51 26.16 1.71
N PRO A 27 -5.25 27.03 2.43
CA PRO A 27 -5.66 26.79 3.81
C PRO A 27 -7.17 26.62 3.98
N GLY A 28 -7.56 26.00 5.10
CA GLY A 28 -8.94 26.03 5.57
C GLY A 28 -9.77 24.80 5.23
N ILE A 29 -9.26 23.60 5.56
CA ILE A 29 -10.12 22.43 5.77
C ILE A 29 -9.91 22.05 7.23
N GLY A 30 -10.98 22.10 8.01
CA GLY A 30 -10.94 21.98 9.47
C GLY A 30 -10.23 20.71 9.90
N PHE A 31 -9.13 20.87 10.63
CA PHE A 31 -8.43 19.77 11.29
C PHE A 31 -9.29 19.08 12.37
N ASP A 32 -10.45 19.66 12.72
CA ASP A 32 -11.44 19.02 13.58
C ASP A 32 -12.10 17.83 12.90
N GLU A 33 -12.29 17.83 11.58
CA GLU A 33 -12.89 16.71 10.83
C GLU A 33 -11.88 15.57 10.62
N VAL A 34 -10.59 15.91 10.49
CA VAL A 34 -9.50 14.93 10.48
C VAL A 34 -9.23 14.38 11.88
N LYS A 35 -9.30 15.21 12.94
CA LYS A 35 -9.26 14.71 14.32
C LYS A 35 -10.45 13.83 14.64
N GLN A 36 -11.64 14.12 14.11
CA GLN A 36 -12.80 13.27 14.30
C GLN A 36 -12.66 11.97 13.50
N THR A 37 -12.05 12.00 12.31
CA THR A 37 -11.72 10.78 11.56
C THR A 37 -10.64 9.95 12.28
N VAL A 38 -9.61 10.58 12.86
CA VAL A 38 -8.52 9.91 13.60
C VAL A 38 -8.96 9.46 15.00
N SER A 39 -9.87 10.20 15.68
CA SER A 39 -10.45 9.76 16.96
C SER A 39 -11.50 8.66 16.76
N THR A 40 -12.19 8.66 15.61
CA THR A 40 -13.05 7.53 15.21
C THR A 40 -12.19 6.30 14.90
N ILE A 41 -10.99 6.45 14.31
CA ILE A 41 -10.02 5.37 14.16
C ILE A 41 -9.49 4.87 15.52
N GLY A 42 -9.33 5.75 16.52
CA GLY A 42 -8.94 5.38 17.88
C GLY A 42 -9.98 4.53 18.63
N ASN A 43 -11.26 4.66 18.26
CA ASN A 43 -12.37 3.88 18.82
C ASN A 43 -12.84 2.72 17.94
N LEU A 44 -12.34 2.61 16.70
CA LEU A 44 -12.40 1.34 15.99
C LEU A 44 -11.42 0.41 16.69
N THR A 45 -11.94 -0.35 17.66
CA THR A 45 -11.39 -1.65 17.98
C THR A 45 -11.43 -2.44 16.66
N LYS A 46 -10.43 -2.26 15.80
CA LYS A 46 -10.27 -3.02 14.55
C LYS A 46 -10.04 -4.44 15.02
N LYS A 47 -11.16 -5.16 15.18
CA LYS A 47 -11.19 -6.56 15.55
C LYS A 47 -10.18 -7.25 14.64
N SER A 48 -9.15 -7.83 15.24
CA SER A 48 -8.25 -8.72 14.51
C SER A 48 -9.16 -9.74 13.82
N PRO A 49 -9.23 -9.76 12.47
CA PRO A 49 -10.07 -10.72 11.79
C PRO A 49 -9.60 -12.13 12.14
N ASP A 50 -10.52 -13.09 12.14
CA ASP A 50 -10.16 -14.50 12.34
C ASP A 50 -9.03 -14.88 11.35
N PRO A 51 -7.88 -15.40 11.82
CA PRO A 51 -6.78 -15.83 10.96
C PRO A 51 -7.21 -16.76 9.81
N ALA A 52 -8.28 -17.53 9.98
CA ALA A 52 -8.84 -18.37 8.92
C ALA A 52 -9.40 -17.58 7.72
N THR A 53 -9.65 -16.27 7.89
CA THR A 53 -10.17 -15.37 6.85
C THR A 53 -9.08 -14.61 6.10
N TRP A 54 -7.83 -14.68 6.55
CA TRP A 54 -6.71 -13.94 5.96
C TRP A 54 -6.30 -14.53 4.59
N PRO A 55 -5.56 -13.77 3.76
CA PRO A 55 -4.76 -14.33 2.68
C PRO A 55 -3.89 -15.47 3.20
N THR A 56 -3.80 -16.56 2.45
CA THR A 56 -2.85 -17.62 2.75
C THR A 56 -1.44 -17.15 2.39
N ASN A 57 -0.42 -17.78 2.98
CA ASN A 57 0.98 -17.55 2.60
C ASN A 57 1.21 -17.72 1.08
N GLN A 58 0.57 -18.72 0.48
CA GLN A 58 0.66 -18.97 -0.96
C GLN A 58 -0.02 -17.87 -1.78
N ASN A 59 -1.23 -17.44 -1.41
CA ASN A 59 -1.92 -16.34 -2.07
C ASN A 59 -1.13 -15.02 -1.93
N ALA A 60 -0.60 -14.72 -0.74
CA ALA A 60 0.23 -13.54 -0.52
C ALA A 60 1.51 -13.56 -1.36
N LYS A 61 2.15 -14.74 -1.51
CA LYS A 61 3.32 -14.92 -2.38
C LYS A 61 2.98 -14.65 -3.85
N GLU A 62 1.98 -15.33 -4.38
CA GLU A 62 1.56 -15.18 -5.78
C GLU A 62 1.15 -13.75 -6.10
N GLU A 63 0.37 -13.12 -5.22
CA GLU A 63 -0.09 -11.75 -5.40
C GLU A 63 1.03 -10.72 -5.26
N LEU A 64 2.03 -10.95 -4.40
CA LEU A 64 3.21 -10.09 -4.32
C LEU A 64 3.99 -10.11 -5.63
N PHE A 65 4.28 -11.30 -6.15
CA PHE A 65 4.99 -11.45 -7.43
C PHE A 65 4.20 -10.85 -8.59
N ARG A 66 2.88 -11.06 -8.62
CA ARG A 66 1.99 -10.47 -9.63
C ARG A 66 1.95 -8.95 -9.55
N LEU A 67 1.82 -8.38 -8.35
CA LEU A 67 1.76 -6.93 -8.15
C LEU A 67 3.08 -6.25 -8.52
N SER A 68 4.20 -6.89 -8.21
CA SER A 68 5.54 -6.38 -8.51
C SER A 68 6.06 -6.73 -9.91
N ASP A 69 5.29 -7.49 -10.69
CA ASP A 69 5.68 -7.99 -12.02
C ASP A 69 7.01 -8.77 -12.02
N TRP A 70 7.23 -9.56 -10.96
CA TRP A 70 8.44 -10.39 -10.82
C TRP A 70 8.25 -11.75 -11.48
N ASN A 71 9.33 -12.31 -12.04
CA ASN A 71 9.32 -13.63 -12.65
C ASN A 71 9.08 -14.74 -11.62
N TYR A 72 7.82 -15.16 -11.47
CA TYR A 72 7.42 -16.21 -10.54
C TYR A 72 8.02 -17.58 -10.92
N ALA A 73 8.09 -17.92 -12.21
CA ALA A 73 8.63 -19.21 -12.65
C ALA A 73 10.13 -19.34 -12.33
N GLY A 74 10.87 -18.24 -12.38
CA GLY A 74 12.30 -18.23 -12.08
C GLY A 74 12.64 -18.14 -10.59
N TYR A 75 11.84 -17.40 -9.81
CA TYR A 75 12.21 -17.05 -8.43
C TYR A 75 11.13 -17.32 -7.38
N GLY A 76 9.88 -17.54 -7.78
CA GLY A 76 8.73 -17.67 -6.89
C GLY A 76 8.70 -18.99 -6.12
N GLU A 77 9.16 -20.08 -6.72
CA GLU A 77 9.20 -21.39 -6.05
C GLU A 77 10.23 -21.42 -4.90
N ALA A 78 11.41 -20.85 -5.13
CA ALA A 78 12.47 -20.76 -4.13
C ALA A 78 12.26 -19.62 -3.10
N SER A 79 11.24 -18.78 -3.29
CA SER A 79 10.89 -17.69 -2.37
C SER A 79 9.79 -18.14 -1.40
N ASN A 80 9.83 -17.58 -0.19
CA ASN A 80 8.81 -17.79 0.83
C ASN A 80 8.22 -16.45 1.29
N VAL A 81 6.90 -16.41 1.45
CA VAL A 81 6.18 -15.25 1.98
C VAL A 81 5.22 -15.72 3.07
N THR A 82 5.32 -15.11 4.25
CA THR A 82 4.49 -15.43 5.40
C THR A 82 3.61 -14.24 5.75
N VAL A 83 2.32 -14.48 5.94
CA VAL A 83 1.37 -13.50 6.49
C VAL A 83 1.47 -13.54 8.02
N ASN A 84 1.97 -12.47 8.64
CA ASN A 84 2.24 -12.43 10.08
C ASN A 84 1.04 -11.92 10.88
N ARG A 85 0.42 -10.84 10.41
CA ARG A 85 -0.72 -10.19 11.07
C ARG A 85 -1.58 -9.47 10.04
N CYS A 86 -2.89 -9.46 10.23
CA CYS A 86 -3.81 -8.66 9.43
C CYS A 86 -4.78 -7.85 10.30
N ILE A 87 -5.23 -6.72 9.78
CA ILE A 87 -6.31 -5.91 10.34
C ILE A 87 -7.34 -5.64 9.25
N ALA A 88 -8.64 -5.78 9.59
CA ALA A 88 -9.70 -5.40 8.68
C ALA A 88 -9.69 -3.88 8.48
N ILE A 89 -9.76 -3.42 7.23
CA ILE A 89 -10.01 -2.02 6.88
C ILE A 89 -11.51 -1.81 6.72
N ASN A 90 -12.17 -2.71 5.98
CA ASN A 90 -13.62 -2.83 5.86
C ASN A 90 -13.99 -4.28 5.48
N GLU A 91 -15.25 -4.55 5.13
CA GLU A 91 -15.73 -5.91 4.79
C GLU A 91 -15.00 -6.55 3.60
N LYS A 92 -14.44 -5.74 2.69
CA LYS A 92 -13.82 -6.20 1.44
C LYS A 92 -12.34 -5.85 1.34
N SER A 93 -11.72 -5.39 2.42
CA SER A 93 -10.30 -5.04 2.41
C SER A 93 -9.63 -5.22 3.77
N MET A 94 -8.36 -5.60 3.74
CA MET A 94 -7.53 -5.74 4.92
C MET A 94 -6.10 -5.30 4.66
N ALA A 95 -5.44 -4.79 5.70
CA ALA A 95 -4.00 -4.56 5.69
C ALA A 95 -3.32 -5.71 6.41
N CYS A 96 -2.26 -6.26 5.83
CA CYS A 96 -1.47 -7.33 6.39
C CYS A 96 0.01 -6.96 6.43
N GLU A 97 0.70 -7.39 7.48
CA GLU A 97 2.15 -7.42 7.51
C GLU A 97 2.65 -8.79 7.04
N LEU A 98 3.58 -8.78 6.10
CA LEU A 98 4.20 -9.94 5.51
C LEU A 98 5.69 -9.98 5.86
N SER A 99 6.24 -11.18 5.99
CA SER A 99 7.68 -11.42 5.90
C SER A 99 7.99 -12.13 4.58
N ALA A 100 8.84 -11.54 3.75
CA ALA A 100 9.19 -12.05 2.43
C ALA A 100 10.68 -12.45 2.40
N ALA A 101 10.96 -13.75 2.39
CA ALA A 101 12.27 -14.32 2.11
C ALA A 101 12.36 -14.60 0.60
N LEU A 102 12.83 -13.62 -0.15
CA LEU A 102 12.93 -13.70 -1.61
C LEU A 102 14.25 -14.37 -2.01
N SER A 103 14.21 -15.28 -2.98
CA SER A 103 15.34 -16.16 -3.30
C SER A 103 16.60 -15.44 -3.81
N TRP A 104 16.46 -14.20 -4.27
CA TRP A 104 17.57 -13.35 -4.72
C TRP A 104 18.06 -12.37 -3.64
N LEU A 105 17.47 -12.40 -2.45
CA LEU A 105 17.86 -11.57 -1.31
C LEU A 105 18.45 -12.44 -0.20
N THR A 106 19.50 -11.93 0.44
CA THR A 106 20.15 -12.61 1.57
C THR A 106 19.31 -12.55 2.86
N GLU A 107 18.50 -11.50 3.00
CA GLU A 107 17.71 -11.24 4.21
C GLU A 107 16.22 -11.10 3.89
N PRO A 108 15.33 -11.63 4.73
CA PRO A 108 13.90 -11.38 4.61
C PRO A 108 13.55 -9.90 4.72
N LYS A 109 12.50 -9.48 4.02
CA LYS A 109 11.96 -8.11 4.08
C LYS A 109 10.57 -8.10 4.69
N THR A 110 10.33 -7.12 5.55
CA THR A 110 8.98 -6.83 6.06
C THR A 110 8.23 -5.99 5.05
N ILE A 111 7.02 -6.42 4.70
CA ILE A 111 6.17 -5.75 3.71
C ILE A 111 4.82 -5.46 4.35
N GLU A 112 4.36 -4.22 4.24
CA GLU A 112 2.99 -3.83 4.52
C GLU A 112 2.18 -3.94 3.24
N ALA A 113 1.15 -4.78 3.23
CA ALA A 113 0.32 -5.06 2.06
C ALA A 113 -1.15 -4.76 2.33
N VAL A 114 -1.87 -4.29 1.32
CA VAL A 114 -3.33 -4.15 1.34
C VAL A 114 -3.91 -5.17 0.38
N PHE A 115 -4.86 -5.97 0.87
CA PHE A 115 -5.62 -6.94 0.11
C PHE A 115 -7.07 -6.47 -0.03
N GLU A 116 -7.65 -6.68 -1.21
CA GLU A 116 -9.05 -6.46 -1.52
C GLU A 116 -9.71 -7.78 -1.96
N GLY A 117 -10.97 -7.98 -1.61
CA GLY A 117 -11.72 -9.19 -1.92
C GLY A 117 -12.37 -9.83 -0.69
N ALA A 118 -12.32 -11.16 -0.65
CA ALA A 118 -12.95 -11.98 0.37
C ALA A 118 -12.07 -13.22 0.65
N PRO A 119 -12.32 -13.97 1.74
CA PRO A 119 -11.60 -15.21 2.03
C PRO A 119 -11.56 -16.15 0.82
N GLY A 120 -10.35 -16.57 0.44
CA GLY A 120 -10.10 -17.41 -0.74
C GLY A 120 -9.98 -16.68 -2.07
N THR A 121 -10.33 -15.39 -2.16
CA THR A 121 -10.26 -14.59 -3.40
C THR A 121 -9.53 -13.25 -3.21
N TRP A 122 -8.66 -13.16 -2.21
CA TRP A 122 -7.90 -11.95 -1.92
C TRP A 122 -6.94 -11.58 -3.07
N ARG A 123 -6.92 -10.29 -3.40
CA ARG A 123 -6.02 -9.69 -4.38
C ARG A 123 -5.21 -8.59 -3.73
N MET A 124 -3.90 -8.60 -3.91
CA MET A 124 -3.05 -7.54 -3.37
C MET A 124 -3.20 -6.28 -4.23
N ALA A 125 -3.67 -5.21 -3.61
CA ALA A 125 -3.90 -3.91 -4.23
C ALA A 125 -2.71 -2.97 -4.07
N ALA A 126 -1.97 -3.10 -2.96
CA ALA A 126 -0.77 -2.32 -2.69
C ALA A 126 0.21 -3.11 -1.82
N ALA A 127 1.50 -2.83 -1.97
CA ALA A 127 2.55 -3.32 -1.10
C ALA A 127 3.62 -2.24 -0.91
N LYS A 128 4.18 -2.17 0.29
CA LYS A 128 5.26 -1.26 0.64
C LYS A 128 6.26 -1.98 1.53
N THR A 129 7.53 -1.99 1.14
CA THR A 129 8.62 -2.45 2.01
C THR A 129 8.85 -1.44 3.14
N ARG A 130 9.07 -1.94 4.34
CA ARG A 130 9.39 -1.13 5.52
C ARG A 130 10.88 -0.86 5.66
#